data_AF-A0A0F9BER5-F1
#
_entry.id   AF-A0A0F9BER5-F1
#
_cell.length_a   1.000
_cell.length_b   1.000
_cell.length_c   1.000
_cell.angle_alpha   90.00
_cell.angle_beta   90.00
_cell.angle_gamma   90.00
#
_symmetry.space_group_name_H-M   'P 1'
#
loop_
_entity.id
_entity.type
_entity.pdbx_description
1 polymer ?
#
loop_
_entity_poly.entity_id
_entity_poly.type
_entity_poly.pdbx_seq_one_letter_code
_entity_poly.pdbx_strand_id
1 'polypeptide(L)'
;FAPELWSVLDDWTLHGSPGTWARRTAELAEKWGADVVVAERNFGGDMVRAIMRQVRPDVPFDDVRASRGKSIRAEPVSTMYEQHRVHHIGPADRFAELEEEMTTWTDDVKWSPNRMDALVWALTELAESGEPKLWFV
;
A
#
# COMPACT_ATOMS: atom_id res chain seq x y z
N PHE A 1 -18.59 16.61 -13.87
CA PHE A 1 -18.12 15.49 -13.04
C PHE A 1 -16.60 15.54 -13.05
N ALA A 2 -15.97 15.85 -11.92
CA ALA A 2 -14.52 15.68 -11.81
C ALA A 2 -14.25 14.17 -11.74
N PRO A 3 -13.24 13.64 -12.44
CA PRO A 3 -12.86 12.25 -12.27
C PRO A 3 -12.42 12.01 -10.82
N GLU A 4 -12.73 10.84 -10.27
CA GLU A 4 -12.11 10.41 -9.01
C GLU A 4 -10.60 10.25 -9.23
N LEU A 5 -9.82 10.92 -8.39
CA LEU A 5 -8.37 10.92 -8.40
C LEU A 5 -7.84 10.34 -7.09
N TRP A 6 -6.72 9.63 -7.17
CA TRP A 6 -6.01 9.04 -6.04
C TRP A 6 -4.61 9.62 -5.95
N SER A 7 -4.13 9.78 -4.73
CA SER A 7 -2.81 10.35 -4.45
C SER A 7 -2.00 9.40 -3.58
N VAL A 8 -0.78 9.09 -4.03
CA VAL A 8 0.22 8.36 -3.27
C VAL A 8 1.13 9.39 -2.62
N LEU A 9 1.19 9.41 -1.30
CA LEU A 9 1.78 10.53 -0.56
C LEU A 9 3.17 10.19 0.00
N ASP A 10 3.47 8.91 0.20
CA ASP A 10 4.75 8.43 0.70
C ASP A 10 5.05 6.99 0.24
N ASP A 11 6.33 6.60 0.36
CA ASP A 11 6.82 5.22 0.39
C ASP A 11 7.75 5.12 1.61
N TRP A 12 7.30 4.46 2.68
CA TRP A 12 8.07 4.31 3.94
C TRP A 12 8.68 2.92 4.09
N THR A 13 8.85 2.21 2.98
CA THR A 13 9.35 0.83 2.96
C THR A 13 10.69 0.70 3.67
N LEU A 14 10.84 -0.41 4.42
CA LEU A 14 12.06 -0.72 5.15
C LEU A 14 12.25 -2.22 5.32
N HIS A 15 13.51 -2.60 5.58
CA HIS A 15 13.85 -3.91 6.12
C HIS A 15 14.14 -3.81 7.61
N GLY A 16 13.48 -4.64 8.43
CA GLY A 16 13.59 -4.55 9.87
C GLY A 16 12.79 -5.59 10.63
N SER A 17 12.95 -5.59 11.95
CA SER A 17 12.21 -6.49 12.84
C SER A 17 10.71 -6.22 12.81
N PRO A 18 9.88 -7.17 13.27
CA PRO A 18 8.44 -6.97 13.32
C PRO A 18 7.99 -5.72 14.10
N GLY A 19 8.62 -5.44 15.24
CA GLY A 19 8.35 -4.21 15.99
C GLY A 19 8.88 -2.93 15.31
N THR A 20 9.88 -3.04 14.43
CA THR A 20 10.43 -1.89 13.71
C THR A 20 9.46 -1.40 12.64
N TRP A 21 8.99 -2.28 11.76
CA TRP A 21 8.04 -1.85 10.74
C TRP A 21 6.69 -1.48 11.37
N ALA A 22 6.24 -2.15 12.44
CA ALA A 22 4.97 -1.81 13.08
C ALA A 22 4.96 -0.39 13.67
N ARG A 23 6.05 0.02 14.34
CA ARG A 23 6.21 1.40 14.83
C ARG A 23 6.21 2.41 13.68
N ARG A 24 6.89 2.10 12.59
CA ARG A 24 6.94 2.99 11.44
C ARG A 24 5.60 3.12 10.74
N THR A 25 4.86 2.03 10.57
CA THR A 25 3.50 2.04 10.02
C THR A 25 2.57 2.87 10.91
N ALA A 26 2.68 2.74 12.23
CA ALA A 26 1.95 3.56 13.19
C ALA A 26 2.28 5.06 13.07
N GLU A 27 3.57 5.41 12.98
CA GLU A 27 4.01 6.79 12.78
C GLU A 27 3.48 7.38 11.47
N LEU A 28 3.48 6.59 10.39
CA LEU A 28 2.95 7.01 9.09
C LEU A 28 1.42 7.20 9.14
N ALA A 29 0.71 6.28 9.78
CA ALA A 29 -0.73 6.37 9.98
C ALA A 29 -1.12 7.63 10.78
N GLU A 30 -0.35 7.96 11.82
CA GLU A 30 -0.56 9.18 12.60
C GLU A 30 -0.19 10.45 11.82
N LYS A 31 0.97 10.46 11.15
CA LYS A 31 1.46 11.59 10.34
C LYS A 31 0.41 12.06 9.36
N TRP A 32 -0.34 11.12 8.79
CA TRP A 32 -1.28 11.42 7.72
C TRP A 32 -2.76 11.22 8.08
N GLY A 33 -3.07 10.78 9.29
CA GLY A 33 -4.44 10.53 9.73
C GLY A 33 -5.12 9.41 8.94
N ALA A 34 -4.46 8.27 8.77
CA ALA A 34 -4.98 7.13 8.01
C ALA A 34 -6.24 6.53 8.64
N ASP A 35 -7.22 6.18 7.79
CA ASP A 35 -8.50 5.60 8.22
C ASP A 35 -8.40 4.10 8.57
N VAL A 36 -7.56 3.34 7.87
CA VAL A 36 -7.21 1.94 8.17
C VAL A 36 -5.77 1.66 7.72
N VAL A 37 -5.13 0.67 8.36
CA VAL A 37 -3.93 0.02 7.86
C VAL A 37 -4.33 -1.33 7.30
N VAL A 38 -3.96 -1.60 6.04
CA VAL A 38 -4.24 -2.87 5.36
C VAL A 38 -3.00 -3.75 5.36
N ALA A 39 -3.16 -5.03 5.60
CA ALA A 39 -2.08 -6.01 5.43
C ALA A 39 -2.56 -7.31 4.78
N GLU A 40 -1.72 -7.91 3.93
CA GLU A 40 -2.04 -9.19 3.32
C GLU A 40 -1.99 -10.34 4.33
N ARG A 41 -3.10 -11.08 4.44
CA ARG A 41 -3.24 -12.19 5.38
C ARG A 41 -2.30 -13.37 5.11
N ASN A 42 -2.12 -13.73 3.84
CA ASN A 42 -1.41 -14.95 3.45
C ASN A 42 0.09 -14.92 3.79
N PHE A 43 0.64 -13.74 4.11
CA PHE A 43 2.04 -13.54 4.50
C PHE A 43 2.19 -13.18 5.99
N GLY A 44 1.34 -13.77 6.83
CA GLY A 44 1.42 -13.62 8.29
C GLY A 44 0.55 -12.51 8.85
N GLY A 45 -0.61 -12.23 8.23
CA GLY A 45 -1.51 -11.17 8.69
C GLY A 45 -1.96 -11.29 10.14
N ASP A 46 -2.11 -12.50 10.69
CA ASP A 46 -2.41 -12.68 12.12
C ASP A 46 -1.27 -12.15 13.01
N MET A 47 -0.01 -12.37 12.60
CA MET A 47 1.17 -11.80 13.25
C MET A 47 1.20 -10.28 13.07
N VAL A 48 0.94 -9.77 11.87
CA VAL A 48 0.94 -8.32 11.59
C VAL A 48 -0.11 -7.62 12.46
N ARG A 49 -1.35 -8.12 12.48
CA ARG A 49 -2.44 -7.61 13.30
C ARG A 49 -2.07 -7.63 14.79
N ALA A 50 -1.50 -8.73 15.28
CA ALA A 50 -1.11 -8.86 16.67
C ALA A 50 -0.05 -7.82 17.09
N ILE A 51 0.97 -7.62 16.25
CA ILE A 51 2.05 -6.67 16.52
C ILE A 51 1.55 -5.23 16.40
N MET A 52 0.75 -4.91 15.38
CA MET A 52 0.14 -3.59 15.24
C MET A 52 -0.69 -3.25 16.47
N ARG A 53 -1.50 -4.20 16.98
CA ARG A 53 -2.26 -4.00 18.24
C ARG A 53 -1.38 -3.83 19.47
N GLN A 54 -0.17 -4.41 19.50
CA GLN A 54 0.77 -4.19 20.60
C GLN A 54 1.43 -2.81 20.54
N VAL A 55 1.74 -2.32 19.35
CA VAL A 55 2.43 -1.04 19.13
C VAL A 55 1.45 0.14 19.19
N ARG A 56 0.28 0.00 18.57
CA ARG A 56 -0.80 0.98 18.52
C ARG A 56 -2.18 0.30 18.51
N PRO A 57 -2.81 0.11 19.68
CA PRO A 57 -4.12 -0.52 19.79
C PRO A 57 -5.26 0.24 19.10
N ASP A 58 -5.07 1.54 18.87
CA ASP A 58 -6.05 2.49 18.35
C ASP A 58 -6.08 2.59 16.82
N VAL A 59 -5.04 2.12 16.13
CA VAL A 59 -4.96 2.18 14.67
C VAL A 59 -5.91 1.15 14.07
N PRO A 60 -6.93 1.57 13.29
CA PRO A 60 -7.82 0.63 12.62
C PRO A 60 -7.01 -0.26 11.67
N PHE A 61 -7.30 -1.56 11.65
CA PHE A 61 -6.51 -2.54 10.91
C PHE A 61 -7.42 -3.56 10.22
N ASP A 62 -7.18 -3.77 8.92
CA ASP A 62 -7.86 -4.78 8.13
C ASP A 62 -6.91 -5.79 7.47
N ASP A 63 -7.35 -7.04 7.37
CA ASP A 63 -6.61 -8.10 6.69
C ASP A 63 -7.25 -8.44 5.34
N VAL A 64 -6.51 -8.20 4.28
CA VAL A 64 -6.93 -8.53 2.92
C VAL A 64 -6.36 -9.87 2.49
N ARG A 65 -7.11 -10.61 1.68
CA ARG A 65 -6.68 -11.92 1.18
C ARG A 65 -6.41 -11.85 -0.32
N ALA A 66 -5.18 -12.13 -0.72
CA ALA A 66 -4.90 -12.41 -2.13
C ALA A 66 -5.63 -13.70 -2.54
N SER A 67 -6.52 -13.58 -3.52
CA SER A 67 -7.20 -14.71 -4.17
C SER A 67 -6.70 -14.99 -5.57
N ARG A 68 -5.95 -14.04 -6.16
CA ARG A 68 -5.40 -14.08 -7.52
C ARG A 68 -3.92 -13.69 -7.50
N GLY A 69 -3.21 -14.01 -8.58
CA GLY A 69 -1.81 -13.63 -8.77
C GLY A 69 -1.60 -12.11 -8.77
N LYS A 70 -0.34 -11.69 -8.54
CA LYS A 70 0.03 -10.27 -8.40
C LYS A 70 -0.30 -9.45 -9.65
N SER A 71 -0.04 -9.96 -10.85
CA SER A 71 -0.37 -9.26 -12.10
C SER A 71 -1.85 -9.01 -12.25
N ILE A 72 -2.68 -10.03 -12.03
CA ILE A 72 -4.14 -9.91 -12.13
C ILE A 72 -4.67 -8.90 -11.10
N ARG A 73 -4.04 -8.84 -9.92
CA ARG A 73 -4.39 -7.84 -8.90
C ARG A 73 -3.91 -6.43 -9.27
N ALA A 74 -2.76 -6.31 -9.94
CA ALA A 74 -2.20 -5.03 -10.37
C ALA A 74 -2.89 -4.45 -11.62
N GLU A 75 -3.54 -5.28 -12.43
CA GLU A 75 -4.20 -4.86 -13.68
C GLU A 75 -5.17 -3.68 -13.50
N PRO A 76 -6.15 -3.70 -12.55
CA PRO A 76 -7.06 -2.57 -12.38
C PRO A 76 -6.35 -1.27 -11.97
N VAL A 77 -5.32 -1.38 -11.13
CA VAL A 77 -4.51 -0.25 -10.68
C VAL A 77 -3.71 0.32 -11.85
N SER A 78 -3.15 -0.54 -12.71
CA SER A 78 -2.43 -0.11 -13.91
C SER A 78 -3.32 0.70 -14.86
N THR A 79 -4.59 0.30 -15.01
CA THR A 79 -5.59 1.07 -15.77
C THR A 79 -5.87 2.44 -15.15
N MET A 80 -5.88 2.56 -13.81
CA MET A 80 -6.04 3.86 -13.15
C MET A 80 -4.86 4.80 -13.45
N TYR A 81 -3.63 4.27 -13.50
CA TYR A 81 -2.46 5.03 -13.93
C TYR A 81 -2.53 5.43 -15.41
N GLU A 82 -2.93 4.52 -16.31
CA GLU A 82 -3.11 4.79 -17.75
C GLU A 82 -4.14 5.90 -18.00
N GLN A 83 -5.19 5.95 -17.17
CA GLN A 83 -6.21 7.00 -17.22
C GLN A 83 -5.77 8.32 -16.56
N HIS A 84 -4.52 8.43 -16.09
CA HIS A 84 -3.99 9.58 -15.35
C HIS A 84 -4.78 9.92 -14.08
N ARG A 85 -5.29 8.90 -13.39
CA ARG A 85 -6.10 9.08 -12.17
C ARG A 85 -5.31 8.92 -10.87
N VAL A 86 -4.09 8.37 -10.94
CA VAL A 86 -3.22 8.21 -9.77
C VAL A 86 -2.02 9.15 -9.89
N HIS A 87 -1.70 9.87 -8.82
CA HIS A 87 -0.59 10.80 -8.77
C HIS A 87 0.30 10.56 -7.56
N HIS A 88 1.62 10.53 -7.76
CA HIS A 88 2.60 10.54 -6.68
C HIS A 88 2.86 11.99 -6.26
N ILE A 89 2.62 12.32 -4.98
CA ILE A 89 2.69 13.68 -4.47
C ILE A 89 3.90 13.84 -3.55
N GLY A 90 4.94 14.48 -4.06
CA GLY A 90 6.18 14.69 -3.31
C GLY A 90 7.38 14.88 -4.23
N PRO A 91 8.59 14.99 -3.65
CA PRO A 91 9.81 15.01 -4.43
C PRO A 91 10.06 13.63 -5.06
N ALA A 92 10.70 13.60 -6.23
CA ALA A 92 10.87 12.38 -7.03
C ALA A 92 11.69 11.28 -6.31
N ASP A 93 12.66 11.68 -5.49
CA ASP A 93 13.49 10.76 -4.70
C ASP A 93 12.68 9.94 -3.70
N ARG A 94 11.54 10.48 -3.22
CA ARG A 94 10.62 9.75 -2.32
C ARG A 94 10.04 8.49 -2.95
N PHE A 95 9.82 8.50 -4.25
CA PHE A 95 9.14 7.42 -4.96
C PHE A 95 10.07 6.61 -5.87
N ALA A 96 11.36 6.92 -5.90
CA ALA A 96 12.29 6.35 -6.87
C ALA A 96 12.34 4.81 -6.82
N GLU A 97 12.43 4.21 -5.63
CA GLU A 97 12.47 2.75 -5.48
C GLU A 97 11.10 2.11 -5.79
N LEU A 98 9.99 2.76 -5.42
CA LEU A 98 8.64 2.32 -5.77
C LEU A 98 8.45 2.34 -7.29
N GLU A 99 8.82 3.43 -7.96
CA GLU A 99 8.69 3.60 -9.40
C GLU A 99 9.62 2.65 -10.17
N GLU A 100 10.80 2.35 -9.62
CA GLU A 100 11.67 1.31 -10.15
C GLU A 100 10.95 -0.05 -10.12
N GLU A 101 10.34 -0.43 -9.00
CA GLU A 101 9.55 -1.67 -8.95
C GLU A 101 8.36 -1.64 -9.94
N MET A 102 7.64 -0.53 -10.03
CA MET A 102 6.49 -0.38 -10.94
C MET A 102 6.86 -0.49 -12.42
N THR A 103 8.05 -0.05 -12.81
CA THR A 103 8.49 0.00 -14.22
C THR A 103 9.33 -1.19 -14.65
N THR A 104 9.87 -1.95 -13.69
CA THR A 104 10.75 -3.09 -13.97
C THR A 104 10.13 -4.44 -13.62
N TRP A 105 9.07 -4.48 -12.83
CA TRP A 105 8.41 -5.73 -12.48
C TRP A 105 7.51 -6.24 -13.60
N THR A 106 7.68 -7.52 -13.93
CA THR A 106 6.84 -8.27 -14.86
C THR A 106 6.61 -9.68 -14.29
N ASP A 107 5.61 -10.41 -14.78
CA ASP A 107 5.28 -11.75 -14.25
C ASP A 107 6.39 -12.80 -14.39
N ASP A 108 7.38 -12.57 -15.26
CA ASP A 108 8.51 -13.46 -15.49
C ASP A 108 9.70 -13.25 -14.55
N VAL A 109 9.72 -12.15 -13.77
CA VAL A 109 10.81 -11.92 -12.81
C VAL A 109 10.64 -12.80 -11.57
N LYS A 110 11.76 -13.28 -11.02
CA LYS A 110 11.78 -14.21 -9.87
C LYS A 110 11.61 -13.52 -8.51
N TRP A 111 11.73 -12.21 -8.45
CA TRP A 111 11.63 -11.44 -7.22
C TRP A 111 10.21 -10.91 -7.03
N SER A 112 9.82 -10.74 -5.77
CA SER A 112 8.51 -10.18 -5.40
C SER A 112 8.62 -8.66 -5.29
N PRO A 113 7.74 -7.89 -5.94
CA PRO A 113 7.72 -6.45 -5.81
C PRO A 113 7.01 -6.11 -4.51
N ASN A 114 7.75 -5.60 -3.52
CA ASN A 114 7.21 -5.41 -2.19
C ASN A 114 6.50 -4.06 -2.08
N ARG A 115 7.07 -3.01 -2.69
CA ARG A 115 6.54 -1.64 -2.70
C ARG A 115 5.36 -1.53 -3.62
N MET A 116 5.51 -2.02 -4.86
CA MET A 116 4.42 -1.98 -5.83
C MET A 116 3.22 -2.82 -5.36
N ASP A 117 3.44 -3.97 -4.71
CA ASP A 117 2.33 -4.77 -4.20
C ASP A 117 1.62 -4.09 -3.03
N ALA A 118 2.35 -3.42 -2.14
CA ALA A 118 1.76 -2.59 -1.09
C ALA A 118 0.94 -1.43 -1.68
N LEU A 119 1.45 -0.78 -2.74
CA LEU A 119 0.73 0.25 -3.50
C LEU A 119 -0.58 -0.27 -4.10
N VAL A 120 -0.52 -1.43 -4.75
CA VAL A 120 -1.69 -2.05 -5.35
C VAL A 120 -2.76 -2.33 -4.30
N TRP A 121 -2.39 -2.82 -3.11
CA TRP A 121 -3.34 -3.03 -2.03
C TRP A 121 -3.98 -1.73 -1.54
N ALA A 122 -3.18 -0.69 -1.30
CA ALA A 122 -3.70 0.60 -0.84
C ALA A 122 -4.68 1.21 -1.85
N LEU A 123 -4.34 1.20 -3.14
CA LEU A 123 -5.20 1.75 -4.20
C LEU A 123 -6.46 0.91 -4.44
N THR A 124 -6.38 -0.41 -4.29
CA THR A 124 -7.54 -1.29 -4.41
C THR A 124 -8.53 -1.03 -3.29
N GLU A 125 -8.07 -0.99 -2.03
CA GLU A 125 -8.91 -0.67 -0.87
C GLU A 125 -9.60 0.69 -1.04
N LEU A 126 -8.81 1.68 -1.48
CA LEU A 126 -9.28 3.02 -1.81
C LEU A 126 -10.43 3.03 -2.82
N ALA A 127 -10.25 2.31 -3.93
CA ALA A 127 -11.21 2.26 -5.01
C ALA A 127 -12.49 1.50 -4.63
N GLU A 128 -12.39 0.48 -3.77
CA GLU A 128 -13.54 -0.33 -3.33
C GLU A 128 -14.35 0.32 -2.19
N SER A 129 -13.71 1.14 -1.35
CA SER A 129 -14.37 1.75 -0.18
C SER A 129 -15.42 2.83 -0.50
N GLY A 130 -15.44 3.38 -1.72
CA GLY A 130 -16.52 4.24 -2.24
C GLY A 130 -16.70 5.63 -1.56
N GLU A 131 -15.90 5.96 -0.55
CA GLU A 131 -15.87 7.27 0.11
C GLU A 131 -14.44 7.83 0.09
N PRO A 132 -14.23 9.13 -0.17
CA PRO A 132 -12.89 9.72 -0.19
C PRO A 132 -12.27 9.66 1.22
N LYS A 133 -11.31 8.75 1.38
CA LYS A 133 -10.55 8.48 2.61
C LYS A 133 -9.05 8.56 2.28
N LEU A 134 -8.20 8.87 3.25
CA LEU A 134 -6.75 9.08 3.04
C LEU A 134 -5.97 7.80 3.37
N TRP A 135 -5.12 7.33 2.46
CA TRP A 135 -4.43 6.03 2.56
C TRP A 135 -2.98 6.09 2.07
N PHE A 136 -2.09 5.28 2.65
CA PHE A 136 -0.64 5.37 2.47
C PHE A 136 0.01 4.01 2.30
N VAL A 137 1.12 4.01 1.57
CA VAL A 137 1.98 2.86 1.25
C VAL A 137 3.34 3.10 1.89
#